data_AF-A0ABC9P8K2-F1
#
_entry.id   AF-A0ABC9P8K2-F1
#
_cell.length_a   1.000
_cell.length_b   1.000
_cell.length_c   1.000
_cell.angle_alpha   90.00
_cell.angle_beta   90.00
_cell.angle_gamma   90.00
#
_symmetry.space_group_name_H-M   'P 1'
#
loop_
_entity.id
_entity.type
_entity.pdbx_description
1 polymer ?
#
loop_
_entity_poly.entity_id
_entity_poly.type
_entity_poly.pdbx_seq_one_letter_code
_entity_poly.pdbx_strand_id
1 'polypeptide(L)'
;MIYLYQLYKVIMFIFLTYLFTSLFLSFRTRKKTRREVEVAEEFFCYFLVPCVNEEKVIGETLKKLVALPIKKKIIAIDDGSTDQTKAMMDSIAGPIQVLSRQFPNAQQGKGAALNHAFQIVLTDAEKGHYSWDQVLVGVVDADGFLVKILSMS
;
A
#
# COMPACT_ATOMS: atom_id res chain seq x y z
N MET A 1 -59.90 -13.35 -8.24
CA MET A 1 -59.08 -13.99 -7.19
C MET A 1 -57.97 -14.87 -7.74
N ILE A 2 -58.25 -15.84 -8.63
CA ILE A 2 -57.24 -16.76 -9.19
C ILE A 2 -56.11 -16.02 -9.93
N TYR A 3 -56.45 -15.08 -10.83
CA TYR A 3 -55.45 -14.32 -11.59
C TYR A 3 -54.51 -13.47 -10.72
N LEU A 4 -55.03 -12.88 -9.64
CA LEU A 4 -54.23 -12.10 -8.69
C LEU A 4 -53.22 -12.97 -7.95
N TYR A 5 -53.63 -14.18 -7.55
CA TYR A 5 -52.75 -15.16 -6.90
C TYR A 5 -51.65 -15.67 -7.84
N GLN A 6 -51.97 -15.88 -9.12
CA GLN A 6 -50.96 -16.27 -10.12
C GLN A 6 -49.95 -15.14 -10.38
N LEU A 7 -50.42 -13.88 -10.47
CA LEU A 7 -49.54 -12.72 -10.64
C LEU A 7 -48.58 -12.57 -9.46
N TYR A 8 -49.07 -12.70 -8.22
CA TYR A 8 -48.25 -12.65 -7.02
C TYR A 8 -47.12 -13.69 -7.03
N LYS A 9 -47.42 -14.94 -7.44
CA LYS A 9 -46.41 -16.00 -7.53
C LYS A 9 -45.30 -15.67 -8.53
N VAL A 10 -45.65 -15.11 -9.69
CA VAL A 10 -44.67 -14.72 -10.71
C VAL A 10 -43.77 -13.62 -10.18
N ILE A 11 -44.32 -12.59 -9.55
CA ILE A 11 -43.54 -11.49 -8.96
C ILE A 11 -42.62 -12.02 -7.85
N MET A 12 -43.14 -12.87 -6.96
CA MET A 12 -42.35 -13.47 -5.88
C MET A 12 -41.20 -14.34 -6.43
N PHE A 13 -41.44 -15.08 -7.50
CA PHE A 13 -40.41 -15.88 -8.16
C PHE A 13 -39.31 -15.01 -8.77
N ILE A 14 -39.67 -13.94 -9.51
CA ILE A 14 -38.70 -12.98 -10.07
C ILE A 14 -37.90 -12.32 -8.94
N PHE A 15 -38.56 -11.89 -7.86
CA PHE A 15 -37.90 -11.29 -6.70
C PHE A 15 -36.91 -12.25 -6.02
N LEU A 16 -37.31 -13.50 -5.77
CA LEU A 16 -36.44 -14.52 -5.20
C LEU A 16 -35.25 -14.81 -6.10
N THR A 17 -35.45 -14.99 -7.41
CA THR A 17 -34.35 -15.22 -8.35
C THR A 17 -33.36 -14.05 -8.38
N TYR A 18 -33.84 -12.81 -8.30
CA TYR A 18 -33.00 -11.63 -8.19
C TYR A 18 -32.20 -11.58 -6.87
N LEU A 19 -32.83 -11.91 -5.74
CA LEU A 19 -32.14 -11.99 -4.46
C LEU A 19 -31.03 -13.05 -4.48
N PHE A 20 -31.31 -14.24 -5.03
CA PHE A 20 -30.32 -15.31 -5.11
C PHE A 20 -29.17 -14.97 -6.06
N THR A 21 -29.42 -14.36 -7.22
CA THR A 21 -28.34 -13.96 -8.15
C THR A 21 -27.48 -12.82 -7.59
N SER A 22 -28.10 -11.81 -6.97
CA SER A 22 -27.39 -10.72 -6.31
C SER A 22 -26.53 -11.23 -5.15
N LEU A 23 -27.08 -12.11 -4.31
CA LEU A 23 -26.35 -12.75 -3.22
C LEU A 23 -25.20 -13.62 -3.74
N PHE A 24 -25.43 -14.41 -4.79
CA PHE A 24 -24.41 -15.24 -5.43
C PHE A 24 -23.29 -14.41 -6.07
N LEU A 25 -23.61 -13.29 -6.72
CA LEU A 25 -22.65 -12.34 -7.25
C LEU A 25 -21.82 -11.69 -6.14
N SER A 26 -22.46 -11.31 -5.02
CA SER A 26 -21.79 -10.75 -3.84
C SER A 26 -20.84 -11.76 -3.17
N PHE A 27 -21.23 -13.04 -3.12
CA PHE A 27 -20.33 -14.10 -2.67
C PHE A 27 -19.17 -14.38 -3.64
N ARG A 28 -19.39 -14.17 -4.95
CA ARG A 28 -18.35 -14.38 -5.97
C ARG A 28 -17.35 -13.22 -6.05
N THR A 29 -17.77 -11.99 -5.81
CA THR A 29 -16.87 -10.82 -5.76
C THR A 29 -15.92 -10.87 -4.56
N ARG A 30 -16.27 -11.54 -3.46
CA ARG A 30 -15.33 -11.84 -2.36
C ARG A 30 -14.17 -12.77 -2.74
N LYS A 31 -14.25 -13.54 -3.84
CA LYS A 31 -13.13 -14.42 -4.27
C LYS A 31 -11.98 -13.66 -4.95
N LYS A 32 -12.16 -12.38 -5.33
CA LYS A 32 -11.12 -11.60 -6.02
C LYS A 32 -9.92 -11.28 -5.12
N THR A 33 -10.14 -11.12 -3.81
CA THR A 33 -9.10 -10.81 -2.83
C THR A 33 -8.03 -11.90 -2.69
N ARG A 34 -8.39 -13.18 -2.91
CA ARG A 34 -7.44 -14.29 -2.76
C ARG A 34 -6.34 -14.29 -3.82
N ARG A 35 -6.66 -13.88 -5.06
CA ARG A 35 -5.69 -13.83 -6.17
C ARG A 35 -4.71 -12.67 -6.05
N GLU A 36 -5.16 -11.50 -5.58
CA GLU A 36 -4.29 -10.34 -5.33
C GLU A 36 -3.31 -10.60 -4.18
N VAL A 37 -3.72 -11.37 -3.16
CA VAL A 37 -2.85 -11.74 -2.03
C VAL A 37 -1.78 -12.76 -2.44
N GLU A 38 -2.12 -13.78 -3.24
CA GLU A 38 -1.12 -14.75 -3.76
C GLU A 38 -0.03 -14.07 -4.60
N VAL A 39 -0.40 -13.14 -5.49
CA VAL A 39 0.57 -12.37 -6.27
C VAL A 39 1.49 -11.56 -5.35
N ALA A 40 0.96 -10.93 -4.31
CA ALA A 40 1.75 -10.12 -3.39
C ALA A 40 2.73 -10.92 -2.50
N GLU A 41 2.55 -12.23 -2.33
CA GLU A 41 3.49 -13.08 -1.58
C GLU A 41 4.76 -13.45 -2.37
N GLU A 42 4.70 -13.32 -3.71
CA GLU A 42 5.80 -13.61 -4.64
C GLU A 42 6.79 -12.46 -4.80
N PHE A 43 6.38 -11.22 -4.51
CA PHE A 43 7.24 -10.04 -4.65
C PHE A 43 7.83 -9.56 -3.31
N PHE A 44 9.05 -9.04 -3.39
CA PHE A 44 9.65 -8.22 -2.35
C PHE A 44 9.51 -6.74 -2.74
N CYS A 45 8.82 -5.96 -1.91
CA CYS A 45 8.51 -4.56 -2.21
C CYS A 45 9.46 -3.59 -1.48
N TYR A 46 10.16 -2.74 -2.23
CA TYR A 46 10.85 -1.57 -1.68
C TYR A 46 9.95 -0.34 -1.75
N PHE A 47 9.72 0.33 -0.63
CA PHE A 47 9.00 1.61 -0.58
C PHE A 47 9.97 2.75 -0.33
N LEU A 48 10.10 3.68 -1.28
CA LEU A 48 10.93 4.88 -1.15
C LEU A 48 10.05 6.06 -0.74
N VAL A 49 10.36 6.67 0.40
CA VAL A 49 9.55 7.78 0.97
C VAL A 49 10.42 9.02 1.14
N PRO A 50 10.49 9.92 0.13
CA PRO A 50 11.24 11.17 0.24
C PRO A 50 10.54 12.15 1.17
N CYS A 51 11.28 12.74 2.11
CA CYS A 51 10.75 13.66 3.11
C CYS A 51 11.65 14.87 3.30
N VAL A 52 11.05 16.06 3.39
CA VAL A 52 11.68 17.29 3.88
C VAL A 52 10.65 18.03 4.70
N ASN A 53 10.87 18.17 6.00
CA ASN A 53 9.97 18.88 6.92
C ASN A 53 8.52 18.33 6.91
N GLU A 54 8.38 17.01 7.06
CA GLU A 54 7.13 16.25 7.00
C GLU A 54 6.69 15.68 8.37
N GLU A 55 7.10 16.29 9.49
CA GLU A 55 6.88 15.76 10.85
C GLU A 55 5.40 15.45 11.18
N LYS A 56 4.46 16.15 10.53
CA LYS A 56 3.02 16.01 10.74
C LYS A 56 2.41 14.79 10.06
N VAL A 57 3.00 14.32 8.96
CA VAL A 57 2.40 13.29 8.09
C VAL A 57 3.21 12.00 8.06
N ILE A 58 4.54 12.10 8.15
CA ILE A 58 5.44 10.96 7.94
C ILE A 58 5.14 9.80 8.90
N GLY A 59 4.75 10.12 10.13
CA GLY A 59 4.45 9.10 11.14
C GLY A 59 3.25 8.23 10.76
N GLU A 60 2.21 8.83 10.18
CA GLU A 60 1.02 8.08 9.75
C GLU A 60 1.32 7.26 8.48
N THR A 61 2.06 7.84 7.54
CA THR A 61 2.47 7.19 6.29
C THR A 61 3.31 5.95 6.55
N LEU A 62 4.33 6.05 7.41
CA LEU A 62 5.17 4.91 7.78
C LEU A 62 4.38 3.82 8.51
N LYS A 63 3.49 4.17 9.45
CA LYS A 63 2.63 3.20 10.13
C LYS A 63 1.73 2.43 9.14
N LYS A 64 1.15 3.13 8.15
CA LYS A 64 0.33 2.50 7.10
C LYS A 64 1.17 1.54 6.25
N LEU A 65 2.36 1.95 5.83
CA LEU A 65 3.27 1.09 5.05
C LEU A 65 3.72 -0.13 5.85
N VAL A 66 4.07 0.03 7.13
CA VAL A 66 4.44 -1.07 8.04
C VAL A 66 3.28 -2.06 8.23
N ALA A 67 2.03 -1.60 8.24
CA ALA A 67 0.86 -2.46 8.41
C ALA A 67 0.49 -3.30 7.17
N LEU A 68 1.07 -3.05 5.99
CA LEU A 68 0.76 -3.85 4.79
C LEU A 68 1.15 -5.34 4.95
N PRO A 69 0.29 -6.32 4.67
CA PRO A 69 0.64 -7.74 4.84
C PRO A 69 1.45 -8.28 3.64
N ILE A 70 2.58 -7.64 3.31
CA ILE A 70 3.46 -8.00 2.18
C ILE A 70 4.92 -7.96 2.62
N LYS A 71 5.78 -8.76 1.96
CA LYS A 71 7.24 -8.70 2.18
C LYS A 71 7.76 -7.38 1.64
N LYS A 72 8.42 -6.60 2.49
CA LYS A 72 8.83 -5.25 2.12
C LYS A 72 10.01 -4.73 2.93
N LYS A 73 10.63 -3.69 2.38
CA LYS A 73 11.57 -2.80 3.05
C LYS A 73 11.20 -1.36 2.73
N ILE A 74 11.15 -0.51 3.74
CA ILE A 74 10.79 0.90 3.61
C ILE A 74 12.07 1.70 3.76
N ILE A 75 12.41 2.53 2.79
CA ILE A 75 13.53 3.46 2.84
C ILE A 75 12.95 4.86 2.98
N ALA A 76 12.94 5.37 4.20
CA ALA A 76 12.51 6.72 4.51
C ALA A 76 13.69 7.68 4.32
N ILE A 77 13.57 8.63 3.41
CA ILE A 77 14.68 9.50 3.01
C ILE A 77 14.47 10.86 3.65
N ASP A 78 15.21 11.15 4.71
CA ASP A 78 15.27 12.47 5.30
C ASP A 78 16.23 13.33 4.47
N ASP A 79 15.68 14.20 3.63
CA ASP A 79 16.45 15.02 2.70
C ASP A 79 16.88 16.37 3.31
N GLY A 80 17.42 16.30 4.54
CA GLY A 80 17.91 17.46 5.29
C GLY A 80 16.79 18.26 5.95
N SER A 81 15.87 17.58 6.65
CA SER A 81 14.82 18.24 7.43
C SER A 81 15.40 19.00 8.63
N THR A 82 14.76 20.09 9.00
CA THR A 82 15.12 20.94 10.15
C THR A 82 14.13 20.83 11.31
N ASP A 83 13.07 20.05 11.13
CA ASP A 83 12.01 19.79 12.10
C ASP A 83 12.16 18.38 12.73
N GLN A 84 11.11 17.85 13.35
CA GLN A 84 11.15 16.54 14.01
C GLN A 84 10.94 15.36 13.06
N THR A 85 10.98 15.56 11.73
CA THR A 85 10.75 14.51 10.72
C THR A 85 11.61 13.27 10.98
N LYS A 86 12.92 13.46 11.14
CA LYS A 86 13.85 12.35 11.37
C LYS A 86 13.55 11.61 12.68
N ALA A 87 13.34 12.36 13.76
CA ALA A 87 13.00 11.78 15.07
C ALA A 87 11.70 10.97 15.00
N MET A 88 10.71 11.44 14.25
CA MET A 88 9.47 10.72 13.99
C MET A 88 9.71 9.41 13.22
N MET A 89 10.55 9.41 12.18
CA MET A 89 10.92 8.18 11.46
C MET A 89 11.63 7.18 12.36
N ASP A 90 12.62 7.63 13.13
CA ASP A 90 13.43 6.79 14.03
C ASP A 90 12.58 6.17 15.16
N SER A 91 11.47 6.82 15.54
CA SER A 91 10.56 6.34 16.58
C SER A 91 9.67 5.16 16.15
N ILE A 92 9.56 4.86 14.84
CA ILE A 92 8.65 3.84 14.32
C ILE A 92 9.39 2.54 14.08
N ALA A 93 8.99 1.49 14.80
CA ALA A 93 9.49 0.15 14.57
C ALA A 93 8.92 -0.48 13.29
N GLY A 94 9.73 -1.27 12.59
CA GLY A 94 9.34 -2.00 11.40
C GLY A 94 10.52 -2.25 10.47
N PRO A 95 10.28 -2.75 9.25
CA PRO A 95 11.30 -2.92 8.22
C PRO A 95 11.67 -1.57 7.58
N ILE A 96 11.96 -0.55 8.40
CA ILE A 96 12.27 0.83 7.99
C ILE A 96 13.78 1.04 8.09
N GLN A 97 14.37 1.57 7.02
CA GLN A 97 15.72 2.10 6.98
C GLN A 97 15.63 3.61 6.74
N VAL A 98 16.17 4.40 7.67
CA VAL A 98 16.23 5.85 7.53
C VAL A 98 17.52 6.23 6.78
N LEU A 99 17.36 6.96 5.67
CA LEU A 99 18.44 7.52 4.87
C LEU A 99 18.48 9.03 5.07
N SER A 100 19.40 9.53 5.89
CA SER A 100 19.61 10.97 6.05
C SER A 100 20.58 11.51 5.00
N ARG A 101 20.16 12.53 4.25
CA ARG A 101 21.00 13.34 3.38
C ARG A 101 21.39 14.62 4.11
N GLN A 102 22.54 15.19 3.76
CA GLN A 102 23.10 16.38 4.40
C GLN A 102 23.51 17.40 3.35
N PHE A 103 23.44 18.70 3.70
CA PHE A 103 23.91 19.78 2.83
C PHE A 103 25.42 19.63 2.52
N PRO A 104 25.88 20.03 1.32
CA PRO A 104 25.13 20.69 0.24
C PRO A 104 24.31 19.72 -0.63
N ASN A 105 24.40 18.41 -0.39
CA ASN A 105 23.76 17.39 -1.22
C ASN A 105 22.28 17.15 -0.85
N ALA A 106 21.80 17.68 0.26
CA ALA A 106 20.39 17.67 0.66
C ALA A 106 19.57 18.73 -0.10
N GLN A 107 18.26 18.52 -0.18
CA GLN A 107 17.28 19.44 -0.80
C GLN A 107 17.59 19.82 -2.26
N GLN A 108 18.29 18.95 -3.00
CA GLN A 108 18.56 19.10 -4.45
C GLN A 108 17.38 18.61 -5.31
N GLY A 109 16.18 18.56 -4.74
CA GLY A 109 14.96 18.01 -5.35
C GLY A 109 14.73 16.52 -5.09
N LYS A 110 13.46 16.08 -5.24
CA LYS A 110 13.01 14.71 -4.96
C LYS A 110 13.81 13.66 -5.75
N GLY A 111 14.13 13.93 -7.03
CA GLY A 111 14.88 13.00 -7.89
C GLY A 111 16.26 12.65 -7.34
N ALA A 112 16.97 13.62 -6.76
CA ALA A 112 18.27 13.36 -6.15
C ALA A 112 18.16 12.47 -4.89
N ALA A 113 17.07 12.64 -4.11
CA ALA A 113 16.79 11.81 -2.94
C ALA A 113 16.50 10.37 -3.35
N LEU A 114 15.62 10.22 -4.34
CA LEU A 114 15.20 8.93 -4.89
C LEU A 114 16.36 8.19 -5.54
N ASN A 115 17.21 8.87 -6.30
CA ASN A 115 18.39 8.26 -6.92
C ASN A 115 19.35 7.71 -5.86
N HIS A 116 19.57 8.44 -4.77
CA HIS A 116 20.42 7.97 -3.68
C HIS A 116 19.84 6.73 -3.00
N ALA A 117 18.52 6.74 -2.72
CA ALA A 117 17.84 5.57 -2.17
C ALA A 117 17.80 4.39 -3.13
N PHE A 118 17.69 4.63 -4.44
CA PHE A 118 17.67 3.58 -5.45
C PHE A 118 19.01 2.82 -5.51
N GLN A 119 20.15 3.48 -5.30
CA GLN A 119 21.44 2.79 -5.18
C GLN A 119 21.49 1.81 -4.00
N ILE A 120 20.82 2.16 -2.89
CA ILE A 120 20.67 1.27 -1.74
C ILE A 120 19.80 0.07 -2.12
N VAL A 121 18.70 0.29 -2.85
CA VAL A 121 17.85 -0.80 -3.34
C VAL A 121 18.63 -1.77 -4.21
N LEU A 122 19.42 -1.27 -5.18
CA LEU A 122 20.24 -2.12 -6.05
C LEU A 122 21.22 -2.97 -5.23
N THR A 123 21.94 -2.33 -4.31
CA THR A 123 22.93 -3.02 -3.45
C THR A 123 22.28 -4.06 -2.53
N ASP A 124 21.09 -3.76 -2.01
CA ASP A 124 20.33 -4.63 -1.11
C ASP A 124 19.72 -5.82 -1.86
N ALA A 125 19.16 -5.58 -3.05
CA ALA A 125 18.60 -6.62 -3.90
C ALA A 125 19.66 -7.63 -4.36
N GLU A 126 20.85 -7.15 -4.73
CA GLU A 126 22.00 -8.00 -5.07
C GLU A 126 22.42 -8.91 -3.90
N LYS A 127 22.47 -8.37 -2.68
CA LYS A 127 22.80 -9.13 -1.47
C LYS A 127 21.70 -10.11 -1.05
N GLY A 128 20.45 -9.76 -1.29
CA GLY A 128 19.29 -10.57 -0.94
C GLY A 128 19.07 -11.77 -1.86
N HIS A 129 19.83 -11.88 -2.95
CA HIS A 129 19.65 -12.89 -4.00
C HIS A 129 18.21 -12.94 -4.55
N TYR A 130 17.51 -11.81 -4.56
CA TYR A 130 16.19 -11.73 -5.19
C TYR A 130 16.34 -11.73 -6.71
N SER A 131 15.49 -12.48 -7.42
CA SER A 131 15.37 -12.31 -8.86
C SER A 131 14.74 -10.95 -9.16
N TRP A 132 15.22 -10.24 -10.19
CA TRP A 132 14.66 -8.94 -10.58
C TRP A 132 13.17 -9.01 -10.93
N ASP A 133 12.70 -10.16 -11.41
CA ASP A 133 11.28 -10.42 -11.70
C ASP A 133 10.40 -10.50 -10.45
N GLN A 134 11.01 -10.51 -9.26
CA GLN A 134 10.35 -10.59 -7.95
C GLN A 134 10.54 -9.33 -7.11
N VAL A 135 11.18 -8.28 -7.66
CA VAL A 135 11.42 -7.02 -6.94
C VAL A 135 10.50 -5.93 -7.47
N LEU A 136 9.71 -5.34 -6.58
CA LEU A 136 8.89 -4.18 -6.89
C LEU A 136 9.42 -2.96 -6.14
N VAL A 137 9.63 -1.84 -6.85
CA VAL A 137 10.02 -0.57 -6.22
C VAL A 137 8.89 0.43 -6.37
N GLY A 138 8.30 0.85 -5.24
CA GLY A 138 7.27 1.87 -5.17
C GLY A 138 7.79 3.16 -4.55
N VAL A 139 7.43 4.30 -5.14
CA VAL A 139 7.67 5.61 -4.54
C VAL A 139 6.38 6.08 -3.90
N VAL A 140 6.45 6.48 -2.63
CA VAL A 140 5.29 6.94 -1.86
C VAL A 140 5.62 8.32 -1.31
N ASP A 141 4.79 9.30 -1.63
CA ASP A 141 4.97 10.64 -1.07
C ASP A 141 4.63 10.64 0.42
N ALA A 142 5.32 11.48 1.21
CA ALA A 142 5.14 11.51 2.65
C ALA A 142 3.72 11.95 3.07
N ASP A 143 3.06 12.73 2.22
CA ASP A 143 1.67 13.20 2.33
C ASP A 143 0.66 12.33 1.55
N GLY A 144 1.12 11.22 0.96
CA GLY A 144 0.28 10.30 0.20
C GLY A 144 -0.73 9.58 1.07
N PHE A 145 -2.00 9.99 1.03
CA PHE A 145 -3.09 9.26 1.67
C PHE A 145 -3.31 7.89 1.00
N LEU A 146 -2.74 6.83 1.60
CA LEU A 146 -3.18 5.47 1.31
C LEU A 146 -4.56 5.26 1.96
N VAL A 147 -5.61 5.50 1.16
CA VAL A 147 -6.97 5.13 1.54
C VAL A 147 -7.04 3.60 1.55
N LYS A 148 -7.14 3.03 2.75
CA LYS A 148 -7.59 1.64 2.90
C LYS A 148 -9.02 1.63 2.36
N ILE A 149 -9.25 1.03 1.19
CA ILE A 149 -10.60 0.71 0.75
C ILE A 149 -11.09 -0.35 1.74
N LEU A 150 -11.65 0.13 2.85
CA LEU A 150 -12.34 -0.69 3.84
C LEU A 150 -13.55 -1.28 3.12
N SER A 151 -13.47 -2.55 2.72
CA SER A 151 -14.68 -3.34 2.64
C SER A 151 -15.18 -3.48 4.07
N MET A 152 -16.16 -2.67 4.44
CA MET A 152 -16.86 -2.77 5.71
C MET A 152 -17.38 -4.20 5.87
N SER A 153 -17.19 -4.71 7.08
CA SER A 153 -17.53 -6.04 7.61
C SER A 153 -18.91 -6.54 7.19
#